data_AF-A0A3B9ECL6-F1
#
_entry.id   AF-A0A3B9ECL6-F1
#
_cell.length_a   1.000
_cell.length_b   1.000
_cell.length_c   1.000
_cell.angle_alpha   90.00
_cell.angle_beta   90.00
_cell.angle_gamma   90.00
#
_symmetry.space_group_name_H-M   'P 1'
#
loop_
_entity.id
_entity.type
_entity.pdbx_description
1 polymer ?
#
loop_
_entity_poly.entity_id
_entity_poly.type
_entity_poly.pdbx_seq_one_letter_code
_entity_poly.pdbx_strand_id
1 'polypeptide(L)' 'MRNRLKLLRVERNWTQEQLGQALGVSRQAVNALETEKHDPSLDLAYRIAALFER' A
#
# COMPACT_ATOMS: atom_id res chain seq x y z
N MET A 1 5.95 -12.87 -3.77
CA MET A 1 4.55 -12.50 -4.07
C MET A 1 4.58 -11.40 -5.11
N ARG A 2 3.76 -11.42 -6.16
CA ARG A 2 3.65 -10.21 -7.02
C ARG A 2 2.91 -9.14 -6.23
N ASN A 3 3.58 -8.05 -5.88
CA ASN A 3 2.94 -6.95 -5.19
C ASN A 3 1.85 -6.31 -6.08
N ARG A 4 0.59 -6.40 -5.64
CA ARG A 4 -0.58 -5.79 -6.32
C ARG A 4 -0.94 -4.40 -5.78
N LEU A 5 -0.25 -3.91 -4.75
CA LEU A 5 -0.55 -2.63 -4.11
C LEU A 5 -0.55 -1.47 -5.10
N LYS A 6 0.44 -1.44 -6.01
CA LYS A 6 0.51 -0.43 -7.07
C LYS A 6 -0.70 -0.49 -8.00
N LEU A 7 -1.14 -1.68 -8.39
CA LEU A 7 -2.31 -1.86 -9.26
C LEU A 7 -3.56 -1.37 -8.54
N LEU A 8 -3.80 -1.84 -7.31
CA LEU A 8 -4.94 -1.45 -6.49
C LEU A 8 -5.01 0.07 -6.24
N ARG A 9 -3.84 0.71 -6.03
CA ARG A 9 -3.74 2.16 -5.90
C ARG A 9 -4.12 2.89 -7.19
N VAL A 10 -3.61 2.42 -8.33
CA VAL A 10 -3.86 3.03 -9.64
C VAL A 10 -5.32 2.83 -10.06
N GLU A 11 -5.93 1.67 -9.78
CA GLU A 11 -7.36 1.42 -10.00
C GLU A 11 -8.26 2.43 -9.28
N ARG A 12 -7.80 2.97 -8.14
CA ARG A 12 -8.50 4.03 -7.40
C ARG A 12 -8.08 5.46 -7.78
N ASN A 13 -7.24 5.64 -8.80
CA ASN A 13 -6.65 6.94 -9.18
C ASN A 13 -5.94 7.66 -8.02
N TRP A 14 -5.31 6.90 -7.11
CA TRP A 14 -4.60 7.47 -5.97
C TRP A 14 -3.12 7.70 -6.27
N THR A 15 -2.57 8.80 -5.75
CA THR A 15 -1.13 9.01 -5.60
C THR A 15 -0.58 8.16 -4.45
N GLN A 16 0.73 7.93 -4.40
CA GLN A 16 1.36 7.24 -3.28
C GLN A 16 1.14 7.97 -1.93
N GLU A 17 1.02 9.30 -1.98
CA GLU A 17 0.73 10.12 -0.80
C GLU A 17 -0.68 9.84 -0.26
N GLN A 18 -1.68 9.80 -1.15
CA GLN A 18 -3.07 9.49 -0.78
C GLN A 18 -3.21 8.08 -0.19
N LEU A 19 -2.53 7.09 -0.78
CA LEU A 19 -2.51 5.75 -0.19
C LEU A 19 -1.82 5.74 1.18
N GLY A 20 -0.73 6.49 1.33
CA GLY A 20 -0.03 6.64 2.61
C GLY A 20 -0.96 7.21 3.68
N GLN A 21 -1.66 8.30 3.37
CA GLN A 21 -2.66 8.90 4.24
C GLN A 21 -3.77 7.90 4.63
N ALA A 22 -4.30 7.15 3.67
CA ALA A 22 -5.34 6.13 3.92
C ALA A 22 -4.85 4.98 4.83
N LEU A 23 -3.57 4.62 4.74
CA LEU A 23 -2.96 3.57 5.55
C LEU A 23 -2.32 4.08 6.84
N GLY A 24 -2.24 5.39 7.05
CA GLY A 24 -1.52 6.01 8.17
C GLY A 24 0.00 5.81 8.12
N VAL A 25 0.59 5.81 6.91
CA VAL A 25 2.03 5.66 6.68
C VAL A 25 2.55 6.73 5.71
N SER A 26 3.87 6.93 5.65
CA SER A 26 4.45 7.92 4.73
C SER A 26 4.40 7.45 3.27
N ARG A 27 4.43 8.40 2.33
CA ARG A 27 4.63 8.12 0.89
C ARG A 27 5.87 7.28 0.60
N GLN A 28 6.93 7.45 1.40
CA GLN A 28 8.16 6.68 1.27
C GLN A 28 7.95 5.22 1.66
N ALA A 29 7.16 4.94 2.71
CA ALA A 29 6.77 3.60 3.09
C ALA A 29 5.94 2.93 1.96
N VAL A 30 4.98 3.65 1.39
CA VAL A 30 4.21 3.15 0.23
C VAL A 30 5.13 2.80 -0.95
N ASN A 31 6.09 3.66 -1.28
CA ASN A 31 7.05 3.38 -2.34
C ASN A 31 7.92 2.13 -2.05
N ALA A 32 8.37 1.97 -0.80
CA ALA A 32 9.15 0.81 -0.38
C ALA A 32 8.36 -0.49 -0.51
N LEU A 33 7.06 -0.45 -0.15
CA LEU A 33 6.15 -1.57 -0.38
C LEU A 33 6.04 -1.85 -1.87
N GLU A 34 5.63 -0.87 -2.70
CA GLU A 34 5.42 -1.03 -4.14
C GLU A 34 6.65 -1.52 -4.93
N THR A 35 7.85 -1.24 -4.42
CA THR A 35 9.10 -1.69 -5.03
C THR A 35 9.63 -3.00 -4.46
N GLU A 36 8.86 -3.67 -3.59
CA GLU A 36 9.21 -4.95 -2.95
C GLU A 36 10.52 -4.89 -2.15
N LYS A 37 10.94 -3.69 -1.74
CA LYS A 37 12.15 -3.50 -0.91
C LYS A 37 11.91 -3.82 0.56
N HIS A 38 10.65 -3.84 0.98
CA HIS A 38 10.24 -4.16 2.34
C HIS A 38 8.89 -4.86 2.35
N ASP A 39 8.82 -5.95 3.12
CA ASP A 39 7.54 -6.56 3.45
C ASP A 39 6.80 -5.70 4.48
N PRO A 40 5.47 -5.55 4.35
CA PRO A 40 4.68 -4.86 5.37
C PRO A 40 4.73 -5.64 6.69
N SER A 41 4.62 -4.92 7.81
CA SER A 41 4.27 -5.56 9.08
C SER A 41 2.91 -6.25 8.98
N LEU A 42 2.65 -7.24 9.83
CA LEU A 42 1.36 -7.94 9.84
C LEU A 42 0.17 -6.98 9.98
N ASP A 43 0.31 -5.98 10.86
CA ASP A 43 -0.70 -4.94 11.03
C ASP A 43 -0.92 -4.09 9.78
N LEU A 44 0.15 -3.69 9.08
CA LEU A 44 0.03 -2.95 7.82
C LEU A 44 -0.58 -3.83 6.71
N ALA A 45 -0.28 -5.13 6.70
CA ALA A 45 -0.91 -6.07 5.79
C ALA A 45 -2.43 -6.16 6.04
N TYR A 46 -2.88 -6.23 7.30
CA TYR A 46 -4.30 -6.18 7.65
C TYR A 46 -4.96 -4.86 7.23
N ARG A 47 -4.29 -3.72 7.43
CA ARG A 47 -4.79 -2.42 6.98
C ARG A 47 -4.93 -2.35 5.45
N ILE A 48 -3.96 -2.87 4.71
CA ILE A 48 -4.02 -2.97 3.24
C ILE A 48 -5.19 -3.87 2.81
N ALA A 49 -5.31 -5.05 3.42
CA ALA A 49 -6.40 -6.00 3.16
C ALA A 49 -7.77 -5.37 3.40
N ALA A 50 -7.95 -4.71 4.55
CA ALA A 50 -9.19 -4.00 4.90
C ALA A 50 -9.48 -2.84 3.93
N LEU A 51 -8.46 -2.05 3.56
CA LEU A 51 -8.62 -0.91 2.66
C LEU A 51 -9.06 -1.35 1.26
N PHE A 52 -8.60 -2.50 0.78
CA PHE A 52 -8.88 -2.98 -0.58
C PHE A 52 -9.89 -4.15 -0.65
N GLU A 53 -10.44 -4.57 0.49
CA GLU A 53 -11.37 -5.70 0.62
C GLU A 53 -10.82 -7.01 0.01
N ARG A 54 -9.55 -7.32 0.25
CA ARG A 54 -8.84 -8.46 -0.34
C ARG A 54 -7.91 -9.17 0.63
#